data_AF-A0A7W0T4C0-F1
#
_entry.id   AF-A0A7W0T4C0-F1
#
_cell.length_a   1.000
_cell.length_b   1.000
_cell.length_c   1.000
_cell.angle_alpha   90.00
_cell.angle_beta   90.00
_cell.angle_gamma   90.00
#
_symmetry.space_group_name_H-M   'P 1'
#
loop_
_entity.id
_entity.type
_entity.pdbx_description
1 polymer ?
#
loop_
_entity_poly.entity_id
_entity_poly.type
_entity_poly.pdbx_seq_one_letter_code
_entity_poly.pdbx_strand_id
1 'polypeptide(L)'
;MKRLLLVLLALAMWAVPAFASPRLELAARNGRVTVYAEAGLEDTARELADSAEATLTRISGDLISLPKPKQIEVRLVRHARDLAGVAPAGRGAPAWAIGVAYPDLGVISVAMRRGAQLVEPAATLRHELAHVALGAALGDRAPHWLHEGFAYQHSAEWSWQRAETLAGMAWFGSVIPLEQLDGSFPREELPAHRAYAESYDFVGFLSRRGRWEDKSDDGDRWPFRRFLTEIGRGSDPDAAARTAFGRTLQQLFDEWKLDLGARYMMMPVGLFGLALWILAAILLVLAFLRRRGQNRRRIAQWDLEESARRERQSAVVQPPPYVPWPGEDPLDEDPEDRPPAGPRLPN
;
A
#
# COMPACT_ATOMS: atom_id res chain seq x y z
N MET A 1 -8.02 56.02 46.16
CA MET A 1 -7.35 55.94 44.84
C MET A 1 -6.53 54.64 44.61
N LYS A 2 -6.92 53.48 45.16
CA LYS A 2 -6.23 52.19 44.89
C LYS A 2 -7.17 50.99 44.63
N ARG A 3 -8.48 51.22 44.49
CA ARG A 3 -9.47 50.17 44.22
C ARG A 3 -10.11 50.24 42.83
N LEU A 4 -9.74 51.23 42.02
CA LEU A 4 -10.28 51.40 40.66
C LEU A 4 -9.41 50.79 39.55
N LEU A 5 -8.18 50.34 39.87
CA LEU A 5 -7.23 49.82 38.87
C LEU A 5 -7.28 48.29 38.70
N LEU A 6 -8.00 47.57 39.56
CA LEU A 6 -8.03 46.10 39.59
C LEU A 6 -9.22 45.48 38.83
N VAL A 7 -10.18 46.28 38.38
CA VAL A 7 -11.34 45.80 37.59
C VAL A 7 -11.07 45.82 36.09
N LEU A 8 -10.11 46.63 35.62
CA LEU A 8 -9.72 46.68 34.20
C LEU A 8 -8.73 45.60 33.77
N LEU A 9 -8.13 44.85 34.73
CA LEU A 9 -7.18 43.78 34.43
C LEU A 9 -7.77 42.35 34.49
N ALA A 10 -9.02 42.21 34.94
CA ALA A 10 -9.72 40.92 35.01
C ALA A 10 -10.70 40.68 33.84
N LEU A 11 -10.75 41.62 32.89
CA LEU A 11 -11.53 41.54 31.64
C LEU A 11 -10.64 41.26 30.43
N ALA A 12 -9.45 40.68 30.63
CA ALA A 12 -8.85 39.82 29.62
C ALA A 12 -9.64 38.51 29.60
N MET A 13 -10.90 38.61 29.17
CA MET A 13 -11.66 37.48 28.65
C MET A 13 -10.71 36.69 27.78
N TRP A 14 -10.59 35.40 28.06
CA TRP A 14 -10.25 34.42 27.05
C TRP A 14 -11.31 34.54 25.94
N ALA A 15 -11.16 35.53 25.07
CA ALA A 15 -11.67 35.44 23.72
C ALA A 15 -10.86 34.31 23.10
N VAL A 16 -11.31 33.06 23.31
CA VAL A 16 -10.99 31.98 22.40
C VAL A 16 -11.33 32.56 21.04
N PRO A 17 -10.36 32.72 20.12
CA PRO A 17 -10.68 33.26 18.81
C PRO A 17 -11.79 32.38 18.27
N ALA A 18 -12.96 32.99 18.03
CA ALA A 18 -14.00 32.35 17.26
C ALA A 18 -13.35 32.13 15.89
N PHE A 19 -12.81 30.93 15.67
CA PHE A 19 -12.33 30.54 14.37
C PHE A 19 -13.54 30.63 13.46
N ALA A 20 -13.54 31.63 12.59
CA ALA A 20 -14.57 31.74 11.57
C ALA A 20 -14.53 30.45 10.76
N SER A 21 -15.67 29.79 10.58
CA SER A 21 -15.76 28.64 9.68
C SER A 21 -15.15 29.01 8.33
N PRO A 22 -14.34 28.13 7.74
CA PRO A 22 -13.72 28.44 6.46
C PRO A 22 -14.82 28.69 5.42
N ARG A 23 -14.59 29.72 4.60
CA ARG A 23 -15.48 30.02 3.48
C ARG A 23 -15.17 29.03 2.35
N LEU A 24 -16.19 28.28 1.94
CA LEU A 24 -16.09 27.35 0.83
C LEU A 24 -16.71 27.96 -0.42
N GLU A 25 -16.01 27.82 -1.55
CA GLU A 25 -16.48 28.28 -2.86
C GLU A 25 -16.62 27.10 -3.80
N LEU A 26 -17.51 27.22 -4.79
CA LEU A 26 -17.69 26.17 -5.79
C LEU A 26 -16.39 26.03 -6.61
N ALA A 27 -15.71 24.90 -6.46
CA ALA A 27 -14.40 24.67 -7.07
C ALA A 27 -14.48 23.74 -8.29
N ALA A 28 -15.33 22.70 -8.22
CA ALA A 28 -15.49 21.75 -9.31
C ALA A 28 -16.88 21.08 -9.31
N ARG A 29 -17.27 20.54 -10.47
CA ARG A 29 -18.48 19.73 -10.62
C ARG A 29 -18.26 18.66 -11.69
N ASN A 30 -18.61 17.43 -11.38
CA ASN A 30 -18.60 16.32 -12.33
C ASN A 30 -19.80 15.39 -12.05
N GLY A 31 -20.67 15.24 -13.04
CA GLY A 31 -21.89 14.44 -12.90
C GLY A 31 -22.77 14.87 -11.73
N ARG A 32 -22.99 13.95 -10.78
CA ARG A 32 -23.79 14.17 -9.57
C ARG A 32 -22.98 14.76 -8.41
N VAL A 33 -21.67 14.90 -8.56
CA VAL A 33 -20.74 15.35 -7.52
C VAL A 33 -20.42 16.83 -7.73
N THR A 34 -20.61 17.62 -6.67
CA THR A 34 -20.23 19.02 -6.61
C THR A 34 -19.23 19.21 -5.47
N VAL A 35 -18.08 19.83 -5.75
CA VAL A 35 -17.02 20.04 -4.76
C VAL A 35 -16.91 21.53 -4.44
N TYR A 36 -17.12 21.86 -3.18
CA TYR A 36 -16.86 23.17 -2.59
C TYR A 36 -15.55 23.09 -1.80
N ALA A 37 -14.67 24.06 -1.99
CA ALA A 37 -13.34 24.03 -1.37
C ALA A 37 -12.94 25.39 -0.80
N GLU A 38 -12.04 25.36 0.18
CA GLU A 38 -11.29 26.56 0.58
C GLU A 38 -10.43 27.08 -0.57
N ALA A 39 -10.19 28.40 -0.56
CA ALA A 39 -9.28 29.03 -1.51
C ALA A 39 -7.89 28.37 -1.50
N GLY A 40 -7.36 28.10 -2.69
CA GLY A 40 -6.09 27.43 -2.90
C GLY A 40 -6.15 25.90 -2.85
N LEU A 41 -7.33 25.28 -2.90
CA LEU A 41 -7.54 23.83 -3.02
C LEU A 41 -8.27 23.44 -4.32
N GLU A 42 -8.36 24.34 -5.29
CA GLU A 42 -9.16 24.20 -6.50
C GLU A 42 -8.71 23.03 -7.38
N ASP A 43 -7.39 22.82 -7.50
CA ASP A 43 -6.84 21.72 -8.29
C ASP A 43 -7.15 20.36 -7.67
N THR A 44 -6.94 20.22 -6.35
CA THR A 44 -7.35 19.01 -5.62
C THR A 44 -8.85 18.79 -5.71
N ALA A 45 -9.66 19.85 -5.58
CA ALA A 45 -11.12 19.73 -5.72
C ALA A 45 -11.54 19.19 -7.09
N ARG A 46 -10.85 19.59 -8.16
CA ARG A 46 -11.07 19.09 -9.51
C ARG A 46 -10.69 17.62 -9.65
N GLU A 47 -9.52 17.23 -9.14
CA GLU A 47 -9.08 15.82 -9.10
C GLU A 47 -10.06 14.92 -8.32
N LEU A 48 -10.56 15.41 -7.20
CA LEU A 48 -11.57 14.72 -6.40
C LEU A 48 -12.90 14.58 -7.14
N ALA A 49 -13.38 15.64 -7.80
CA ALA A 49 -14.59 15.57 -8.63
C ALA A 49 -14.45 14.52 -9.75
N ASP A 50 -13.32 14.49 -10.43
CA ASP A 50 -13.06 13.61 -11.56
C ASP A 50 -12.94 12.13 -11.15
N SER A 51 -12.31 11.87 -10.00
CA SER A 51 -12.17 10.50 -9.47
C SER A 51 -13.44 9.97 -8.77
N ALA A 52 -14.34 10.86 -8.31
CA ALA A 52 -15.52 10.48 -7.55
C ALA A 52 -16.53 9.63 -8.36
N GLU A 53 -16.83 10.01 -9.61
CA GLU A 53 -17.80 9.25 -10.43
C GLU A 53 -17.29 7.85 -10.80
N ALA A 54 -15.99 7.71 -11.08
CA ALA A 54 -15.37 6.40 -11.30
C ALA A 54 -15.47 5.52 -10.03
N THR A 55 -15.25 6.12 -8.86
CA THR A 55 -15.41 5.44 -7.57
C THR A 55 -16.86 5.03 -7.32
N LEU A 56 -17.82 5.93 -7.53
CA LEU A 56 -19.24 5.65 -7.38
C LEU A 56 -19.73 4.56 -8.34
N THR A 57 -19.19 4.50 -9.55
CA THR A 57 -19.48 3.44 -10.52
C THR A 57 -19.05 2.08 -9.98
N ARG A 58 -17.84 1.98 -9.44
CA ARG A 58 -17.33 0.75 -8.82
C ARG A 58 -18.15 0.34 -7.59
N ILE A 59 -18.47 1.28 -6.71
CA ILE A 59 -19.33 1.03 -5.53
C ILE A 59 -20.73 0.58 -5.96
N SER A 60 -21.32 1.25 -6.96
CA SER A 60 -22.64 0.93 -7.50
C SER A 60 -22.72 -0.48 -8.11
N GLY A 61 -21.58 -1.07 -8.46
CA GLY A 61 -21.50 -2.47 -8.90
C GLY A 61 -22.04 -3.44 -7.87
N ASP A 62 -21.96 -3.12 -6.58
CA ASP A 62 -22.52 -3.97 -5.49
C ASP A 62 -23.94 -3.54 -5.06
N LEU A 63 -24.45 -2.42 -5.58
CA LEU A 63 -25.72 -1.79 -5.18
C LEU A 63 -26.72 -1.64 -6.35
N ILE A 64 -26.65 -2.52 -7.36
CA ILE A 64 -27.30 -2.37 -8.67
C ILE A 64 -28.79 -2.02 -8.60
N SER A 65 -29.55 -2.66 -7.70
CA SER A 65 -31.00 -2.58 -7.56
C SER A 65 -31.47 -1.73 -6.38
N LEU A 66 -30.57 -0.98 -5.75
CA LEU A 66 -30.84 -0.20 -4.55
C LEU A 66 -30.87 1.31 -4.83
N PRO A 67 -31.52 2.10 -3.97
CA PRO A 67 -31.51 3.56 -4.10
C PRO A 67 -30.07 4.09 -4.13
N LYS A 68 -29.84 5.09 -4.98
CA LYS A 68 -28.53 5.73 -5.17
C LYS A 68 -28.59 7.20 -4.76
N PRO A 69 -27.48 7.77 -4.27
CA PRO A 69 -27.42 9.20 -4.01
C PRO A 69 -27.64 9.96 -5.33
N LYS A 70 -28.60 10.91 -5.31
CA LYS A 70 -28.96 11.71 -6.49
C LYS A 70 -28.00 12.87 -6.71
N GLN A 71 -27.50 13.45 -5.63
CA GLN A 71 -26.51 14.52 -5.61
C GLN A 71 -25.57 14.27 -4.44
N ILE A 72 -24.30 14.60 -4.63
CA ILE A 72 -23.29 14.51 -3.58
C ILE A 72 -22.55 15.84 -3.52
N GLU A 73 -22.54 16.45 -2.35
CA GLU A 73 -21.78 17.66 -2.06
C GLU A 73 -20.52 17.27 -1.27
N VAL A 74 -19.36 17.61 -1.81
CA VAL A 74 -18.07 17.41 -1.13
C VAL A 74 -17.55 18.76 -0.65
N ARG A 75 -17.25 18.86 0.63
CA ARG A 75 -16.72 20.06 1.30
C ARG A 75 -15.26 19.82 1.67
N LEU A 76 -14.35 20.44 0.93
CA LEU A 76 -12.91 20.26 1.10
C LEU A 76 -12.31 21.39 1.94
N VAL A 77 -11.75 21.03 3.09
CA VAL A 77 -11.08 21.94 4.02
C VAL A 77 -9.59 21.63 4.15
N ARG A 78 -8.81 22.64 4.54
CA ARG A 78 -7.36 22.49 4.71
C ARG A 78 -7.03 21.68 5.95
N HIS A 79 -7.73 21.90 7.07
CA HIS A 79 -7.44 21.24 8.34
C HIS A 79 -8.65 20.49 8.90
N ALA A 80 -8.39 19.30 9.47
CA ALA A 80 -9.38 18.45 10.10
C ALA A 80 -10.21 19.16 11.19
N ARG A 81 -9.60 20.09 11.94
CA ARG A 81 -10.29 20.86 12.98
C ARG A 81 -11.45 21.72 12.44
N ASP A 82 -11.44 22.03 11.15
CA ASP A 82 -12.44 22.89 10.52
C ASP A 82 -13.65 22.09 9.99
N LEU A 83 -13.59 20.75 10.01
CA LEU A 83 -14.65 19.86 9.53
C LEU A 83 -15.99 20.11 10.23
N ALA A 84 -15.96 20.35 11.55
CA ALA A 84 -17.18 20.65 12.31
C ALA A 84 -17.81 21.99 11.89
N GLY A 85 -16.99 22.96 11.47
CA GLY A 85 -17.45 24.28 11.04
C GLY A 85 -18.08 24.29 9.65
N VAL A 86 -17.78 23.29 8.83
CA VAL A 86 -18.36 23.09 7.49
C VAL A 86 -19.37 21.95 7.44
N ALA A 87 -19.70 21.32 8.57
CA ALA A 87 -20.73 20.30 8.63
C ALA A 87 -22.11 20.89 8.25
N PRO A 88 -23.07 20.08 7.77
CA PRO A 88 -24.45 20.53 7.60
C PRO A 88 -25.03 21.10 8.90
N ALA A 89 -26.00 22.02 8.79
CA ALA A 89 -26.58 22.67 9.96
C ALA A 89 -27.12 21.67 10.99
N GLY A 90 -26.75 21.84 12.26
CA GLY A 90 -27.12 20.92 13.34
C GLY A 90 -26.39 19.58 13.33
N ARG A 91 -25.51 19.34 12.36
CA ARG A 91 -24.56 18.24 12.35
C ARG A 91 -23.21 18.73 12.86
N GLY A 92 -22.46 17.87 13.52
CA GLY A 92 -21.08 18.12 13.94
C GLY A 92 -20.14 17.11 13.29
N ALA A 93 -18.84 17.25 13.54
CA ALA A 93 -17.82 16.28 13.14
C ALA A 93 -17.06 15.79 14.37
N PRO A 94 -16.69 14.50 14.45
CA PRO A 94 -15.79 14.02 15.49
C PRO A 94 -14.45 14.77 15.44
N ALA A 95 -13.89 15.13 16.58
CA ALA A 95 -12.65 15.92 16.65
C ALA A 95 -11.43 15.20 16.04
N TRP A 96 -11.48 13.88 16.01
CA TRP A 96 -10.47 13.03 15.40
C TRP A 96 -10.70 12.82 13.90
N ALA A 97 -11.82 13.21 13.29
CA ALA A 97 -12.13 12.87 11.90
C ALA A 97 -11.16 13.52 10.90
N ILE A 98 -10.93 12.87 9.75
CA ILE A 98 -10.29 13.47 8.56
C ILE A 98 -11.23 13.49 7.36
N GLY A 99 -12.25 12.64 7.38
CA GLY A 99 -13.41 12.65 6.52
C GLY A 99 -14.66 12.43 7.37
N VAL A 100 -15.81 12.95 6.93
CA VAL A 100 -17.12 12.64 7.51
C VAL A 100 -18.16 12.60 6.40
N ALA A 101 -18.85 11.48 6.28
CA ALA A 101 -20.06 11.35 5.47
C ALA A 101 -21.33 11.65 6.27
N TYR A 102 -22.28 12.31 5.61
CA TYR A 102 -23.66 12.51 6.06
C TYR A 102 -24.58 11.90 4.99
N PRO A 103 -24.80 10.57 5.01
CA PRO A 103 -25.43 9.85 3.90
C PRO A 103 -26.85 10.30 3.57
N ASP A 104 -27.64 10.65 4.58
CA ASP A 104 -29.01 11.14 4.45
C ASP A 104 -29.10 12.49 3.72
N LEU A 105 -28.04 13.29 3.79
CA LEU A 105 -27.94 14.60 3.14
C LEU A 105 -27.14 14.56 1.84
N GLY A 106 -26.45 13.45 1.55
CA GLY A 106 -25.51 13.36 0.44
C GLY A 106 -24.34 14.34 0.60
N VAL A 107 -23.93 14.67 1.82
CA VAL A 107 -22.82 15.59 2.08
C VAL A 107 -21.61 14.80 2.58
N ILE A 108 -20.42 15.15 2.10
CA ILE A 108 -19.13 14.64 2.57
C ILE A 108 -18.26 15.83 2.92
N SER A 109 -17.57 15.79 4.05
CA SER A 109 -16.54 16.76 4.41
C SER A 109 -15.18 16.05 4.47
N VAL A 110 -14.15 16.59 3.80
CA VAL A 110 -12.81 16.00 3.73
C VAL A 110 -11.76 17.04 4.09
N ALA A 111 -10.75 16.65 4.87
CA ALA A 111 -9.64 17.50 5.23
C ALA A 111 -8.33 17.07 4.55
N MET A 112 -7.52 18.04 4.14
CA MET A 112 -6.20 17.78 3.55
C MET A 112 -5.14 17.33 4.56
N ARG A 113 -5.33 17.66 5.84
CA ARG A 113 -4.35 17.37 6.89
C ARG A 113 -4.92 17.34 8.30
N ARG A 114 -4.24 16.62 9.19
CA ARG A 114 -4.48 16.63 10.65
C ARG A 114 -3.23 17.10 11.37
N GLY A 115 -3.28 18.26 12.01
CA GLY A 115 -2.09 18.87 12.62
C GLY A 115 -0.98 19.07 11.59
N ALA A 116 0.18 18.46 11.81
CA ALA A 116 1.31 18.47 10.88
C ALA A 116 1.23 17.39 9.78
N GLN A 117 0.40 16.35 9.97
CA GLN A 117 0.32 15.17 9.10
C GLN A 117 -0.56 15.45 7.88
N LEU A 118 0.00 15.26 6.68
CA LEU A 118 -0.77 15.27 5.43
C LEU A 118 -1.61 13.99 5.33
N VAL A 119 -2.80 14.14 4.76
CA VAL A 119 -3.75 13.06 4.49
C VAL A 119 -3.90 12.94 2.98
N GLU A 120 -4.19 11.72 2.50
CA GLU A 120 -4.51 11.46 1.10
C GLU A 120 -6.03 11.68 0.91
N PRO A 121 -6.45 12.83 0.35
CA PRO A 121 -7.87 13.20 0.32
C PRO A 121 -8.68 12.32 -0.63
N ALA A 122 -8.08 11.72 -1.66
CA ALA A 122 -8.80 10.84 -2.59
C ALA A 122 -9.10 9.49 -1.93
N ALA A 123 -8.17 8.90 -1.17
CA ALA A 123 -8.46 7.75 -0.31
C ALA A 123 -9.59 8.03 0.68
N THR A 124 -9.51 9.16 1.37
CA THR A 124 -10.55 9.58 2.32
C THR A 124 -11.90 9.71 1.62
N LEU A 125 -11.94 10.40 0.47
CA LEU A 125 -13.16 10.55 -0.32
C LEU A 125 -13.72 9.19 -0.78
N ARG A 126 -12.88 8.24 -1.22
CA ARG A 126 -13.35 6.91 -1.62
C ARG A 126 -14.05 6.18 -0.48
N HIS A 127 -13.53 6.30 0.74
CA HIS A 127 -14.14 5.75 1.94
C HIS A 127 -15.50 6.43 2.23
N GLU A 128 -15.53 7.77 2.27
CA GLU A 128 -16.77 8.50 2.55
C GLU A 128 -17.85 8.33 1.48
N LEU A 129 -17.47 8.20 0.20
CA LEU A 129 -18.40 7.89 -0.89
C LEU A 129 -19.06 6.53 -0.70
N ALA A 130 -18.35 5.56 -0.13
CA ALA A 130 -18.91 4.25 0.18
C ALA A 130 -19.95 4.35 1.30
N HIS A 131 -19.71 5.16 2.33
CA HIS A 131 -20.71 5.45 3.37
C HIS A 131 -21.95 6.13 2.80
N VAL A 132 -21.79 7.16 1.95
CA VAL A 132 -22.94 7.84 1.31
C VAL A 132 -23.72 6.89 0.40
N ALA A 133 -23.03 6.07 -0.40
CA ALA A 133 -23.68 5.13 -1.29
C ALA A 133 -24.42 4.02 -0.54
N LEU A 134 -23.79 3.43 0.47
CA LEU A 134 -24.41 2.38 1.30
C LEU A 134 -25.56 2.95 2.13
N GLY A 135 -25.39 4.13 2.72
CA GLY A 135 -26.44 4.80 3.48
C GLY A 135 -27.64 5.19 2.62
N ALA A 136 -27.43 5.62 1.38
CA ALA A 136 -28.55 5.81 0.44
C ALA A 136 -29.28 4.49 0.12
N ALA A 137 -28.53 3.39 -0.01
CA ALA A 137 -29.05 2.10 -0.41
C ALA A 137 -29.80 1.38 0.74
N LEU A 138 -29.24 1.41 1.95
CA LEU A 138 -29.71 0.63 3.10
C LEU A 138 -30.35 1.51 4.18
N GLY A 139 -30.04 2.80 4.26
CA GLY A 139 -30.43 3.65 5.38
C GLY A 139 -29.88 3.12 6.72
N ASP A 140 -30.61 3.33 7.81
CA ASP A 140 -30.20 2.92 9.16
C ASP A 140 -30.34 1.40 9.44
N ARG A 141 -30.58 0.60 8.39
CA ARG A 141 -30.79 -0.85 8.51
C ARG A 141 -29.49 -1.66 8.48
N ALA A 142 -28.40 -1.06 8.02
CA ALA A 142 -27.11 -1.71 8.01
C ALA A 142 -26.48 -1.64 9.41
N PRO A 143 -26.02 -2.77 9.98
CA PRO A 143 -25.23 -2.74 11.21
C PRO A 143 -23.91 -2.00 10.98
N HIS A 144 -23.31 -1.50 12.07
CA HIS A 144 -22.13 -0.62 11.98
C HIS A 144 -20.93 -1.36 11.34
N TRP A 145 -20.73 -2.63 11.68
CA TRP A 145 -19.69 -3.46 11.04
C TRP A 145 -19.84 -3.57 9.53
N LEU A 146 -21.07 -3.57 9.01
CA LEU A 146 -21.30 -3.63 7.57
C LEU A 146 -20.97 -2.29 6.90
N HIS A 147 -21.33 -1.17 7.54
CA HIS A 147 -20.95 0.17 7.07
C HIS A 147 -19.43 0.30 6.94
N GLU A 148 -18.71 0.02 8.02
CA GLU A 148 -17.26 0.18 8.05
C GLU A 148 -16.56 -0.82 7.12
N GLY A 149 -16.95 -2.10 7.19
CA GLY A 149 -16.36 -3.12 6.35
C GLY A 149 -16.56 -2.84 4.86
N PHE A 150 -17.76 -2.40 4.45
CA PHE A 150 -18.03 -2.00 3.07
C PHE A 150 -17.20 -0.79 2.65
N ALA A 151 -17.10 0.23 3.51
CA ALA A 151 -16.31 1.42 3.22
C ALA A 151 -14.82 1.11 3.03
N TYR A 152 -14.23 0.27 3.89
CA TYR A 152 -12.83 -0.17 3.73
C TYR A 152 -12.63 -1.11 2.53
N GLN A 153 -13.60 -1.97 2.19
CA GLN A 153 -13.52 -2.77 0.96
C GLN A 153 -13.50 -1.88 -0.29
N HIS A 154 -14.22 -0.77 -0.28
CA HIS A 154 -14.28 0.15 -1.40
C HIS A 154 -13.24 1.28 -1.37
N SER A 155 -12.53 1.55 -0.28
CA SER A 155 -11.44 2.53 -0.27
C SER A 155 -10.13 1.98 -0.88
N ALA A 156 -10.02 0.66 -1.03
CA ALA A 156 -8.96 -0.06 -1.74
C ALA A 156 -7.53 0.16 -1.22
N GLU A 157 -7.37 0.53 0.04
CA GLU A 157 -6.04 0.66 0.66
C GLU A 157 -5.58 -0.65 1.26
N TRP A 158 -4.38 -1.11 0.90
CA TRP A 158 -3.68 -2.12 1.68
C TRP A 158 -3.09 -1.47 2.94
N SER A 159 -3.29 -2.08 4.10
CA SER A 159 -2.69 -1.60 5.37
C SER A 159 -1.96 -2.73 6.06
N TRP A 160 -0.65 -2.53 6.27
CA TRP A 160 0.17 -3.44 7.05
C TRP A 160 -0.33 -3.58 8.48
N GLN A 161 -0.78 -2.50 9.12
CA GLN A 161 -1.30 -2.57 10.49
C GLN A 161 -2.60 -3.40 10.57
N ARG A 162 -3.49 -3.28 9.58
CA ARG A 162 -4.69 -4.14 9.51
C ARG A 162 -4.31 -5.60 9.30
N ALA A 163 -3.37 -5.88 8.40
CA ALA A 163 -2.89 -7.24 8.17
C ALA A 163 -2.26 -7.86 9.44
N GLU A 164 -1.45 -7.10 10.17
CA GLU A 164 -0.87 -7.51 11.46
C GLU A 164 -1.95 -7.78 12.51
N THR A 165 -2.95 -6.89 12.60
CA THR A 165 -4.08 -7.05 13.53
C THR A 165 -4.87 -8.33 13.22
N LEU A 166 -5.21 -8.57 11.94
CA LEU A 166 -5.89 -9.79 11.49
C LEU A 166 -5.08 -11.05 11.79
N ALA A 167 -3.78 -11.00 11.54
CA ALA A 167 -2.89 -12.12 11.82
C ALA A 167 -2.82 -12.41 13.33
N GLY A 168 -2.70 -11.38 14.18
CA GLY A 168 -2.77 -11.50 15.63
C GLY A 168 -4.10 -12.10 16.11
N MET A 169 -5.22 -11.69 15.51
CA MET A 169 -6.54 -12.28 15.79
C MET A 169 -6.60 -13.76 15.44
N ALA A 170 -6.04 -14.15 14.30
CA ALA A 170 -5.97 -15.54 13.86
C ALA A 170 -5.11 -16.42 14.79
N TRP A 171 -3.95 -15.93 15.24
CA TRP A 171 -3.05 -16.71 16.11
C TRP A 171 -3.49 -16.80 17.56
N PHE A 172 -4.00 -15.69 18.12
CA PHE A 172 -4.34 -15.63 19.54
C PHE A 172 -5.82 -15.86 19.83
N GLY A 173 -6.66 -16.08 18.81
CA GLY A 173 -8.10 -16.31 18.97
C GLY A 173 -8.82 -15.10 19.56
N SER A 174 -8.38 -13.88 19.21
CA SER A 174 -8.88 -12.63 19.81
C SER A 174 -9.91 -11.89 18.96
N VAL A 175 -10.59 -12.64 18.08
CA VAL A 175 -11.73 -12.20 17.27
C VAL A 175 -12.87 -11.75 18.18
N ILE A 176 -13.51 -10.63 17.85
CA ILE A 176 -14.65 -10.09 18.59
C ILE A 176 -15.88 -10.95 18.25
N PRO A 177 -16.71 -11.38 19.21
CA PRO A 177 -17.95 -12.07 18.88
C PRO A 177 -18.89 -11.18 18.04
N LEU A 178 -19.57 -11.75 17.05
CA LEU A 178 -20.43 -11.01 16.13
C LEU A 178 -21.46 -10.13 16.85
N GLU A 179 -22.06 -10.63 17.94
CA GLU A 179 -23.07 -9.92 18.73
C GLU A 179 -22.50 -8.71 19.48
N GLN A 180 -21.18 -8.68 19.69
CA GLN A 180 -20.47 -7.59 20.37
C GLN A 180 -19.80 -6.62 19.39
N LEU A 181 -19.72 -6.99 18.10
CA LEU A 181 -18.92 -6.28 17.11
C LEU A 181 -19.37 -4.83 16.95
N ASP A 182 -20.68 -4.58 16.81
CA ASP A 182 -21.24 -3.23 16.72
C ASP A 182 -21.01 -2.39 17.98
N GLY A 183 -20.96 -3.02 19.16
CA GLY A 183 -20.67 -2.33 20.43
C GLY A 183 -19.17 -2.11 20.70
N SER A 184 -18.29 -2.67 19.88
CA SER A 184 -16.84 -2.69 20.10
C SER A 184 -16.09 -1.62 19.31
N PHE A 185 -16.78 -0.80 18.54
CA PHE A 185 -16.15 0.30 17.82
C PHE A 185 -15.62 1.36 18.80
N PRO A 186 -14.36 1.78 18.65
CA PRO A 186 -13.76 2.78 19.50
C PRO A 186 -14.42 4.13 19.27
N ARG A 187 -14.28 5.04 20.24
CA ARG A 187 -14.76 6.43 20.10
C ARG A 187 -13.98 7.21 19.03
N GLU A 188 -12.78 6.75 18.68
CA GLU A 188 -11.89 7.34 17.69
C GLU A 188 -11.64 6.34 16.56
N GLU A 189 -11.79 6.76 15.30
CA GLU A 189 -11.51 5.86 14.18
C GLU A 189 -10.02 5.56 14.07
N LEU A 190 -9.70 4.30 14.30
CA LEU A 190 -8.37 3.73 14.13
C LEU A 190 -8.53 2.52 13.22
N PRO A 191 -8.13 2.60 11.93
CA PRO A 191 -8.33 1.51 10.98
C PRO A 191 -7.71 0.17 11.43
N ALA A 192 -6.65 0.23 12.24
CA ALA A 192 -5.97 -0.93 12.82
C ALA A 192 -6.67 -1.46 14.09
N HIS A 193 -7.69 -0.78 14.62
CA HIS A 193 -8.47 -1.31 15.72
C HIS A 193 -9.24 -2.55 15.27
N ARG A 194 -9.31 -3.55 16.15
CA ARG A 194 -9.82 -4.89 15.85
C ARG A 194 -11.19 -4.86 15.17
N ALA A 195 -12.14 -4.07 15.67
CA ALA A 195 -13.48 -3.96 15.10
C ALA A 195 -13.48 -3.54 13.61
N TYR A 196 -12.67 -2.55 13.22
CA TYR A 196 -12.56 -2.11 11.82
C TYR A 196 -11.86 -3.17 10.95
N ALA A 197 -10.77 -3.76 11.44
CA ALA A 197 -10.03 -4.79 10.72
C ALA A 197 -10.88 -6.05 10.48
N GLU A 198 -11.60 -6.49 11.52
CA GLU A 198 -12.53 -7.61 11.49
C GLU A 198 -13.71 -7.35 10.55
N SER A 199 -14.33 -6.17 10.64
CA SER A 199 -15.41 -5.77 9.74
C SER A 199 -14.98 -5.75 8.28
N TYR A 200 -13.81 -5.18 7.99
CA TYR A 200 -13.23 -5.17 6.65
C TYR A 200 -13.04 -6.58 6.10
N ASP A 201 -12.46 -7.48 6.87
CA ASP A 201 -12.12 -8.83 6.40
C ASP A 201 -13.36 -9.73 6.32
N PHE A 202 -14.31 -9.60 7.27
CA PHE A 202 -15.57 -10.33 7.24
C PHE A 202 -16.48 -9.89 6.08
N VAL A 203 -16.65 -8.59 5.83
CA VAL A 203 -17.36 -8.10 4.63
C VAL A 203 -16.64 -8.54 3.36
N GLY A 204 -15.30 -8.52 3.38
CA GLY A 204 -14.48 -9.05 2.29
C GLY A 204 -14.75 -10.52 2.01
N PHE A 205 -14.85 -11.35 3.04
CA PHE A 205 -15.24 -12.76 2.96
C PHE A 205 -16.63 -12.92 2.36
N LEU A 206 -17.65 -12.23 2.90
CA LEU A 206 -19.01 -12.26 2.38
C LEU A 206 -19.06 -11.87 0.90
N SER A 207 -18.25 -10.89 0.48
CA SER A 207 -18.20 -10.42 -0.90
C SER A 207 -17.66 -11.45 -1.90
N ARG A 208 -16.84 -12.39 -1.44
CA ARG A 208 -16.24 -13.46 -2.27
C ARG A 208 -16.93 -14.81 -2.07
N ARG A 209 -17.80 -14.93 -1.06
CA ARG A 209 -18.49 -16.16 -0.69
C ARG A 209 -19.61 -16.46 -1.68
N GLY A 210 -19.54 -17.64 -2.32
CA GLY A 210 -20.62 -18.18 -3.17
C GLY A 210 -21.89 -18.50 -2.37
N ARG A 211 -22.99 -18.84 -3.05
CA ARG A 211 -24.25 -19.19 -2.38
C ARG A 211 -24.19 -20.56 -1.73
N TRP A 212 -23.57 -21.50 -2.40
CA TRP A 212 -23.41 -22.88 -1.93
C TRP A 212 -22.00 -23.12 -1.41
N GLU A 213 -21.78 -24.24 -0.72
CA GLU A 213 -20.44 -24.64 -0.27
C GLU A 213 -19.55 -25.10 -1.43
N ASP A 214 -20.15 -25.43 -2.58
CA ASP A 214 -19.44 -25.77 -3.80
C ASP A 214 -18.63 -24.57 -4.33
N LYS A 215 -17.32 -24.80 -4.50
CA LYS A 215 -16.33 -23.83 -5.02
C LYS A 215 -16.37 -23.69 -6.54
N SER A 216 -17.54 -23.88 -7.13
CA SER A 216 -17.82 -23.57 -8.53
C SER A 216 -18.65 -22.29 -8.68
N ASP A 217 -19.18 -21.76 -7.57
CA ASP A 217 -20.09 -20.60 -7.47
C ASP A 217 -19.45 -19.39 -6.75
N ASP A 218 -18.22 -19.52 -6.28
CA ASP A 218 -17.35 -18.46 -5.77
C ASP A 218 -16.77 -17.62 -6.91
N GLY A 219 -17.58 -16.71 -7.48
CA GLY A 219 -17.05 -15.87 -8.55
C GLY A 219 -17.80 -14.58 -8.91
N ASP A 220 -19.10 -14.47 -8.69
CA ASP A 220 -19.88 -13.38 -9.29
C ASP A 220 -20.35 -12.28 -8.33
N ARG A 221 -19.99 -12.38 -7.03
CA ARG A 221 -20.44 -11.51 -5.92
C ARG A 221 -21.97 -11.40 -5.79
N TRP A 222 -22.74 -12.22 -6.51
CA TRP A 222 -24.20 -12.16 -6.52
C TRP A 222 -24.81 -12.40 -5.15
N PRO A 223 -24.34 -13.38 -4.34
CA PRO A 223 -24.87 -13.59 -2.99
C PRO A 223 -24.73 -12.35 -2.12
N PHE A 224 -23.58 -11.67 -2.18
CA PHE A 224 -23.36 -10.44 -1.45
C PHE A 224 -24.30 -9.30 -1.90
N ARG A 225 -24.50 -9.13 -3.21
CA ARG A 225 -25.46 -8.15 -3.74
C ARG A 225 -26.90 -8.47 -3.33
N ARG A 226 -27.24 -9.76 -3.29
CA ARG A 226 -28.54 -10.25 -2.82
C ARG A 226 -28.71 -9.95 -1.33
N PHE A 227 -27.69 -10.18 -0.51
CA PHE A 227 -27.68 -9.85 0.91
C PHE A 227 -27.95 -8.36 1.16
N LEU A 228 -27.21 -7.47 0.48
CA LEU A 228 -27.43 -6.01 0.58
C LEU A 228 -28.83 -5.61 0.12
N THR A 229 -29.35 -6.26 -0.92
CA THR A 229 -30.71 -6.01 -1.45
C THR A 229 -31.79 -6.36 -0.41
N GLU A 230 -31.65 -7.49 0.29
CA GLU A 230 -32.61 -7.92 1.30
C GLU A 230 -32.59 -7.00 2.53
N ILE A 231 -31.41 -6.56 2.98
CA ILE A 231 -31.30 -5.54 4.03
C ILE A 231 -31.96 -4.23 3.58
N GLY A 232 -31.68 -3.78 2.35
CA GLY A 232 -32.30 -2.59 1.76
C GLY A 232 -33.84 -2.68 1.61
N ARG A 233 -34.41 -3.89 1.66
CA ARG A 233 -35.86 -4.15 1.68
C ARG A 233 -36.46 -4.26 3.08
N GLY A 234 -35.64 -4.22 4.13
CA GLY A 234 -36.09 -4.25 5.52
C GLY A 234 -35.93 -5.60 6.21
N SER A 235 -35.32 -6.60 5.57
CA SER A 235 -34.94 -7.84 6.27
C SER A 235 -33.83 -7.55 7.26
N ASP A 236 -33.90 -8.16 8.45
CA ASP A 236 -32.76 -8.14 9.36
C ASP A 236 -31.54 -8.85 8.74
N PRO A 237 -30.31 -8.56 9.19
CA PRO A 237 -29.09 -9.14 8.61
C PRO A 237 -29.07 -10.67 8.60
N ASP A 238 -29.62 -11.35 9.60
CA ASP A 238 -29.59 -12.82 9.68
C ASP A 238 -30.59 -13.45 8.69
N ALA A 239 -31.78 -12.87 8.55
CA ALA A 239 -32.75 -13.26 7.51
C ALA A 239 -32.23 -12.97 6.09
N ALA A 240 -31.57 -11.83 5.89
CA ALA A 240 -30.91 -11.50 4.63
C ALA A 240 -29.79 -12.51 4.30
N ALA A 241 -28.99 -12.91 5.29
CA ALA A 241 -27.95 -13.90 5.13
C ALA A 241 -28.52 -15.27 4.72
N ARG A 242 -29.58 -15.73 5.40
CA ARG A 242 -30.27 -16.98 5.04
C ARG A 242 -30.81 -16.96 3.62
N THR A 243 -31.34 -15.84 3.18
CA THR A 243 -31.88 -15.69 1.81
C THR A 243 -30.77 -15.69 0.76
N ALA A 244 -29.68 -14.98 1.03
CA ALA A 244 -28.59 -14.77 0.09
C ALA A 244 -27.62 -15.95 0.00
N PHE A 245 -27.21 -16.49 1.14
CA PHE A 245 -26.17 -17.51 1.29
C PHE A 245 -26.70 -18.88 1.76
N GLY A 246 -28.00 -18.99 2.08
CA GLY A 246 -28.55 -20.24 2.64
C GLY A 246 -28.06 -20.58 4.05
N ARG A 247 -27.37 -19.64 4.71
CA ARG A 247 -26.74 -19.80 6.03
C ARG A 247 -27.12 -18.62 6.93
N THR A 248 -27.13 -18.86 8.23
CA THR A 248 -27.26 -17.78 9.22
C THR A 248 -26.00 -16.90 9.18
N LEU A 249 -26.13 -15.65 9.63
CA LEU A 249 -24.99 -14.74 9.74
C LEU A 249 -23.94 -15.30 10.71
N GLN A 250 -24.37 -15.94 11.79
CA GLN A 250 -23.46 -16.60 12.74
C GLN A 250 -22.67 -17.74 12.10
N GLN A 251 -23.32 -18.58 11.29
CA GLN A 251 -22.63 -19.64 10.55
C GLN A 251 -21.60 -19.09 9.56
N LEU A 252 -21.93 -18.01 8.84
CA LEU A 252 -20.98 -17.33 7.95
C LEU A 252 -19.81 -16.73 8.72
N PHE A 253 -20.06 -16.19 9.91
CA PHE A 253 -19.04 -15.68 10.79
C PHE A 253 -18.11 -16.79 11.30
N ASP A 254 -18.66 -17.96 11.65
CA ASP A 254 -17.87 -19.13 12.04
C ASP A 254 -17.04 -19.68 10.87
N GLU A 255 -17.61 -19.75 9.66
CA GLU A 255 -16.90 -20.10 8.42
C GLU A 255 -15.74 -19.12 8.15
N TRP A 256 -15.99 -17.81 8.30
CA TRP A 256 -14.98 -16.78 8.14
C TRP A 256 -13.83 -16.91 9.16
N LYS A 257 -14.11 -17.21 10.43
CA LYS A 257 -13.05 -17.43 11.44
C LYS A 257 -12.13 -18.58 11.05
N LEU A 258 -12.68 -19.66 10.48
CA LEU A 258 -11.89 -20.79 9.98
C LEU A 258 -11.05 -20.38 8.76
N ASP A 259 -11.61 -19.60 7.83
CA ASP A 259 -10.88 -19.03 6.69
C ASP A 259 -9.73 -18.10 7.14
N LEU A 260 -10.00 -17.22 8.11
CA LEU A 260 -9.02 -16.33 8.70
C LEU A 260 -7.86 -17.13 9.32
N GLY A 261 -8.19 -18.14 10.12
CA GLY A 261 -7.21 -19.07 10.69
C GLY A 261 -6.37 -19.73 9.60
N ALA A 262 -7.00 -20.32 8.58
CA ALA A 262 -6.30 -20.99 7.49
C ALA A 262 -5.36 -20.04 6.70
N ARG A 263 -5.80 -18.82 6.39
CA ARG A 263 -4.99 -17.82 5.67
C ARG A 263 -3.75 -17.39 6.44
N TYR A 264 -3.89 -17.10 7.74
CA TYR A 264 -2.82 -16.50 8.53
C TYR A 264 -1.96 -17.54 9.27
N MET A 265 -2.49 -18.70 9.66
CA MET A 265 -1.69 -19.76 10.29
C MET A 265 -0.70 -20.42 9.32
N MET A 266 -0.94 -20.36 8.01
CA MET A 266 -0.02 -20.87 6.98
C MET A 266 1.08 -19.87 6.60
N MET A 267 0.96 -18.59 6.99
CA MET A 267 1.94 -17.54 6.70
C MET A 267 3.37 -17.89 7.20
N PRO A 268 3.58 -18.43 8.42
CA PRO A 268 4.90 -18.78 8.90
C PRO A 268 5.58 -19.84 8.03
N VAL A 269 4.84 -20.81 7.47
CA VAL A 269 5.40 -21.85 6.60
C VAL A 269 6.07 -21.23 5.37
N GLY A 270 5.43 -20.25 4.74
CA GLY A 270 6.01 -19.51 3.61
C GLY A 270 7.25 -18.71 4.01
N LEU A 271 7.21 -18.03 5.16
CA LEU A 271 8.34 -17.26 5.68
C LEU A 271 9.54 -18.15 6.05
N PHE A 272 9.30 -19.31 6.66
CA PHE A 272 10.34 -20.30 6.94
C PHE A 272 10.97 -20.82 5.64
N GLY A 273 10.16 -21.11 4.61
CA GLY A 273 10.66 -21.49 3.29
C GLY A 273 11.57 -20.42 2.67
N LEU A 274 11.16 -19.14 2.72
CA LEU A 274 11.98 -18.03 2.23
C LEU A 274 13.27 -17.86 3.03
N ALA A 275 13.21 -17.97 4.36
CA ALA A 275 14.38 -17.88 5.23
C ALA A 275 15.40 -18.99 4.93
N LEU A 276 14.94 -20.21 4.66
CA LEU A 276 15.81 -21.31 4.24
C LEU A 276 16.51 -21.03 2.90
N TRP A 277 15.78 -20.45 1.93
CA TRP A 277 16.38 -20.04 0.65
C TRP A 277 17.41 -18.93 0.81
N ILE A 278 17.12 -17.92 1.64
CA ILE A 278 18.06 -16.84 1.96
C ILE A 278 19.31 -17.42 2.64
N LEU A 279 19.13 -18.32 3.61
CA LEU A 279 20.23 -19.00 4.28
C LEU A 279 21.09 -19.81 3.29
N ALA A 280 20.45 -20.58 2.39
CA ALA A 280 21.15 -21.34 1.36
C ALA A 280 21.94 -20.43 0.41
N ALA A 281 21.37 -19.30 0.00
CA ALA A 281 22.05 -18.31 -0.83
C ALA A 281 23.26 -17.70 -0.12
N ILE A 282 23.14 -17.34 1.17
CA ILE A 282 24.25 -16.85 1.99
C ILE A 282 25.36 -17.91 2.08
N LEU A 283 25.02 -19.17 2.36
CA LEU A 283 25.98 -20.26 2.43
C LEU A 283 26.69 -20.49 1.10
N LEU A 284 25.98 -20.38 -0.03
CA LEU A 284 26.56 -20.51 -1.37
C LEU A 284 27.54 -19.37 -1.67
N VAL A 285 27.19 -18.12 -1.33
CA VAL A 285 28.09 -16.97 -1.46
C VAL A 285 29.34 -17.17 -0.60
N LEU A 286 29.19 -17.58 0.66
CA LEU A 286 30.32 -17.86 1.54
C LEU A 286 31.22 -18.99 0.99
N ALA A 287 30.61 -20.06 0.49
CA ALA A 287 31.34 -21.16 -0.16
C ALA A 287 32.09 -20.69 -1.41
N PHE A 288 31.47 -19.85 -2.24
CA PHE A 288 32.09 -19.26 -3.42
C PHE A 288 33.27 -18.35 -3.06
N LEU A 289 33.11 -17.45 -2.08
CA LEU A 289 34.18 -16.56 -1.61
C LEU A 289 35.35 -17.37 -1.05
N ARG A 290 35.08 -18.41 -0.24
CA ARG A 290 36.09 -19.33 0.27
C ARG A 290 36.81 -20.06 -0.86
N ARG A 291 36.08 -20.58 -1.85
CA ARG A 291 36.64 -21.28 -3.01
C ARG A 291 37.47 -20.34 -3.90
N ARG A 292 37.03 -19.10 -4.10
CA ARG A 292 37.79 -18.07 -4.83
C ARG A 292 39.11 -17.74 -4.14
N GLY A 293 39.11 -17.63 -2.81
CA GLY A 293 40.33 -17.46 -2.02
C GLY A 293 41.30 -18.64 -2.15
N GLN A 294 40.79 -19.87 -2.07
CA GLN A 294 41.61 -21.08 -2.25
C GLN A 294 42.17 -21.22 -3.68
N ASN A 295 41.36 -20.93 -4.71
CA ASN A 295 41.81 -20.97 -6.10
C ASN A 295 42.90 -19.93 -6.38
N ARG A 296 42.79 -18.71 -5.82
CA ARG A 296 43.86 -17.70 -5.94
C ARG A 296 45.18 -18.19 -5.35
N ARG A 297 45.14 -18.89 -4.21
CA ARG A 297 46.33 -19.48 -3.59
C ARG A 297 46.93 -20.60 -4.46
N ARG A 298 46.10 -21.45 -5.07
CA ARG A 298 46.56 -22.51 -5.99
C ARG A 298 47.19 -21.94 -7.27
N ILE A 299 46.58 -20.93 -7.88
CA ILE A 299 47.15 -20.27 -9.08
C ILE A 299 48.48 -19.61 -8.74
N ALA A 300 48.58 -18.89 -7.60
CA ALA A 300 49.83 -18.29 -7.18
C ALA A 300 50.95 -19.32 -6.93
N GLN A 301 50.61 -20.54 -6.47
CA GLN A 301 51.56 -21.64 -6.35
C GLN A 301 52.04 -22.13 -7.73
N TRP A 302 51.12 -22.29 -8.69
CA TRP A 302 51.47 -22.68 -10.05
C TRP A 302 52.33 -21.63 -10.77
N ASP A 303 52.04 -20.34 -10.57
CA ASP A 303 52.83 -19.24 -11.15
C ASP A 303 54.29 -19.28 -10.66
N LEU A 304 54.50 -19.55 -9.36
CA LEU A 304 55.83 -19.70 -8.75
C LEU A 304 56.57 -20.94 -9.27
N GLU A 305 55.87 -22.06 -9.44
CA GLU A 305 56.45 -23.28 -10.01
C GLU A 305 56.82 -23.10 -11.49
N GLU A 306 56.00 -22.37 -12.25
CA GLU A 306 56.23 -22.10 -13.66
C GLU A 306 57.40 -21.12 -13.86
N SER A 307 57.50 -20.06 -13.05
CA SER A 307 58.64 -19.15 -13.08
C SER A 307 59.94 -19.87 -12.74
N ALA A 308 59.95 -20.72 -11.72
CA ALA A 308 61.10 -21.54 -11.36
C ALA A 308 61.48 -22.55 -12.47
N ARG A 309 60.51 -23.12 -13.19
CA ARG A 309 60.77 -23.97 -14.37
C ARG A 309 61.36 -23.18 -15.53
N ARG A 310 60.84 -21.98 -15.81
CA ARG A 310 61.37 -21.09 -16.87
C ARG A 310 62.80 -20.65 -16.58
N GLU A 311 63.11 -20.27 -15.34
CA GLU A 311 64.47 -19.95 -14.91
C GLU A 311 65.43 -21.14 -15.06
N ARG A 312 64.98 -22.36 -14.72
CA ARG A 312 65.77 -23.58 -14.96
C ARG A 312 65.99 -23.85 -16.44
N GLN A 313 64.97 -23.64 -17.29
CA GLN A 313 65.11 -23.80 -18.74
C GLN A 313 66.02 -22.74 -19.36
N SER A 314 65.93 -21.47 -18.94
CA SER A 314 66.81 -20.41 -19.44
C SER A 314 68.25 -20.58 -18.95
N ALA A 315 68.48 -21.11 -17.76
CA ALA A 315 69.81 -21.44 -17.26
C ALA A 315 70.48 -22.61 -18.01
N VAL A 316 69.69 -23.47 -18.69
CA VAL A 316 70.19 -24.62 -19.46
C VAL A 316 70.48 -24.25 -20.93
N VAL A 317 69.98 -23.12 -21.44
CA VAL A 317 70.33 -22.63 -22.78
C VAL A 317 71.64 -21.83 -22.71
N GLN A 318 72.79 -22.52 -22.71
CA GLN A 318 74.01 -21.92 -23.23
C GLN A 318 73.94 -22.02 -24.77
N PRO A 319 74.00 -20.90 -25.51
CA PRO A 319 74.17 -21.00 -26.96
C PRO A 319 75.49 -21.75 -27.22
N PRO A 320 75.52 -22.73 -28.14
CA PRO A 320 76.77 -23.42 -28.46
C PRO A 320 77.82 -22.38 -28.89
N PRO A 321 79.11 -22.59 -28.56
CA PRO A 321 80.16 -21.70 -29.04
C PRO A 321 80.07 -21.61 -30.57
N TYR A 322 80.19 -20.40 -31.10
CA TYR A 322 80.16 -20.17 -32.54
C TYR A 322 81.21 -21.07 -33.22
N VAL A 323 80.76 -21.91 -34.14
CA VAL A 323 81.62 -22.77 -34.97
C VAL A 323 81.50 -22.24 -36.40
N PRO A 324 82.59 -21.73 -37.01
CA PRO A 324 82.57 -21.32 -38.41
C PRO A 324 82.25 -22.51 -39.32
N TRP A 325 81.55 -22.27 -40.42
CA TRP A 325 81.26 -23.34 -41.38
C TRP A 325 82.53 -23.68 -42.18
N PRO A 326 82.71 -24.95 -42.60
CA PRO A 326 83.88 -25.34 -43.39
C PRO A 326 83.88 -24.59 -44.74
N GLY A 327 84.74 -23.59 -44.88
CA GLY A 327 84.83 -22.70 -46.04
C GLY A 327 84.80 -21.20 -45.73
N GLU A 328 84.50 -20.79 -44.49
CA GLU A 328 84.70 -19.41 -44.03
C GLU A 328 86.17 -19.19 -43.63
N ASP A 329 86.90 -18.36 -44.37
CA ASP A 329 88.20 -17.83 -43.93
C ASP A 329 87.94 -16.73 -42.89
N PRO A 330 88.40 -16.85 -41.64
CA PRO A 330 88.18 -15.84 -40.60
C PRO A 330 88.87 -14.50 -40.89
N LEU A 331 89.66 -14.40 -41.96
CA LEU A 331 90.36 -13.21 -42.42
C LEU A 331 89.87 -12.66 -43.76
N ASP A 332 88.81 -13.23 -44.35
CA ASP A 332 88.14 -12.61 -45.49
C ASP A 332 87.36 -11.38 -45.00
N GLU A 333 87.77 -10.18 -45.43
CA GLU A 333 87.04 -8.94 -45.16
C GLU A 333 85.60 -9.07 -45.70
N ASP A 334 84.63 -8.93 -44.79
CA ASP A 334 83.20 -8.98 -45.08
C ASP A 334 82.87 -8.05 -46.26
N PRO A 335 82.14 -8.50 -47.30
CA PRO A 335 81.77 -7.67 -48.44
C PRO A 335 81.05 -6.36 -48.05
N GLU A 336 80.48 -6.30 -46.86
CA GLU A 336 79.80 -5.13 -46.30
C GLU A 336 80.75 -4.03 -45.77
N ASP A 337 82.05 -4.31 -45.58
CA ASP A 337 83.06 -3.32 -45.14
C ASP A 337 83.81 -2.65 -46.31
N ARG A 338 83.41 -2.91 -47.56
CA ARG A 338 83.95 -2.15 -48.72
C ARG A 338 83.48 -0.69 -48.67
N PRO A 339 84.39 0.30 -48.72
CA PRO A 339 83.99 1.70 -48.78
C PRO A 339 83.16 1.95 -50.07
N PRO A 340 82.09 2.76 -50.00
CA PRO A 340 81.22 2.99 -51.15
C PRO A 340 82.02 3.63 -52.28
N ALA A 341 82.14 2.95 -53.42
CA ALA A 341 82.67 3.55 -54.63
C ALA A 341 81.71 4.65 -55.09
N GLY A 342 82.17 5.90 -54.95
CA GLY A 342 81.45 7.12 -55.28
C GLY A 342 81.04 7.25 -56.76
N PRO A 343 80.29 8.31 -57.09
CA PRO A 343 79.38 8.36 -58.23
C PRO A 343 80.13 8.55 -59.55
N ARG A 344 79.63 7.95 -60.64
CA ARG A 344 79.92 8.42 -61.99
C ARG A 344 78.64 8.69 -62.80
N LEU A 345 78.48 9.99 -62.97
CA LEU A 345 77.66 10.88 -63.80
C LEU A 345 77.40 10.44 -65.27
N PRO A 346 76.47 11.12 -65.96
CA PRO A 346 75.69 10.62 -67.10
C PRO A 346 76.37 10.80 -68.46
N ASN A 347 75.81 10.13 -69.48
CA ASN A 347 75.79 10.56 -70.87
C ASN A 347 74.42 10.32 -71.47
#